data_AF-A0A7J9G6L4-F1
#
_entry.id   AF-A0A7J9G6L4-F1
#
_cell.length_a   1.000
_cell.length_b   1.000
_cell.length_c   1.000
_cell.angle_alpha   90.00
_cell.angle_beta   90.00
_cell.angle_gamma   90.00
#
_symmetry.space_group_name_H-M   'P 1'
#
loop_
_entity.id
_entity.type
_entity.pdbx_description
1 polymer ?
#
loop_
_entity_poly.entity_id
_entity_poly.type
_entity_poly.pdbx_seq_one_letter_code
_entity_poly.pdbx_strand_id
1 'polypeptide(L)'
;MPSQADEEAHQLSYLQKHLANILYLLSEHVEGESEESLVLTMEGFEHLGFLIQFGDKGSGGVPLSQAAPFFANSDPDMSAAPVPVSQVHDWLLQTIASSLESITEKVSAKENGSPSGSDQDIAMADASPSSAKASPSARSPCFVEGVSKSSYVKQASDLKSSSVKVINCHDSTIYILAPLRYAIIYGCSDATIVLGAVGKAVRVEHCERVHVIIAAKRVCIANCRECVFFLGVNQRPLFVGDNHKLQVAPYNTYYSQLEEHLTEVGIVSTINRWDEALSISVIDPHDSLSHPAGVSDTQSESATCLDPDQLTNFLIPNWFENESTGSTKDNPFPLPDAYMTSQQRNVNALSLNEDDKL
;
A
#
# COMPACT_ATOMS: atom_id res chain seq x y z
N MET A 1 4.98 20.54 2.83
CA MET A 1 5.22 19.11 2.52
C MET A 1 6.65 18.80 2.90
N PRO A 2 6.93 17.68 3.59
CA PRO A 2 8.31 17.26 3.81
C PRO A 2 8.95 16.93 2.46
N SER A 3 10.18 17.40 2.26
CA SER A 3 10.98 17.07 1.07
C SER A 3 11.46 15.62 1.15
N GLN A 4 11.92 15.06 0.02
CA GLN A 4 12.51 13.72 -0.01
C GLN A 4 13.70 13.60 0.98
N ALA A 5 14.46 14.68 1.16
CA ALA A 5 15.54 14.74 2.15
C ALA A 5 15.01 14.67 3.60
N ASP A 6 13.85 15.25 3.87
CA ASP A 6 13.22 15.21 5.20
C ASP A 6 12.69 13.79 5.52
N GLU A 7 12.18 13.07 4.52
CA GLU A 7 11.73 11.68 4.68
C GLU A 7 12.92 10.73 4.91
N GLU A 8 14.00 10.89 4.14
CA GLU A 8 15.25 10.14 4.33
C GLU A 8 15.88 10.41 5.71
N ALA A 9 15.89 11.67 6.15
CA ALA A 9 16.35 12.04 7.49
C ALA A 9 15.46 11.44 8.60
N HIS A 10 14.14 11.39 8.40
CA HIS A 10 13.21 10.78 9.34
C HIS A 10 13.41 9.27 9.46
N GLN A 11 13.62 8.58 8.33
CA GLN A 11 13.91 7.14 8.30
C GLN A 11 15.24 6.80 9.01
N LEU A 12 16.29 7.59 8.75
CA LEU A 12 17.58 7.42 9.43
C LEU A 12 17.49 7.69 10.94
N SER A 13 16.71 8.70 11.36
CA SER A 13 16.47 8.97 12.78
C SER A 13 15.69 7.85 13.48
N TYR A 14 14.70 7.26 12.79
CA TYR A 14 13.98 6.10 13.29
C TYR A 14 14.92 4.90 13.46
N LEU A 15 15.73 4.61 12.44
CA LEU A 15 16.70 3.51 12.48
C LEU A 15 17.71 3.71 13.63
N GLN A 16 18.24 4.92 13.81
CA GLN A 16 19.16 5.26 14.89
C GLN A 16 18.57 4.97 16.28
N LYS A 17 17.28 5.24 16.49
CA LYS A 17 16.59 5.00 17.79
C LYS A 17 16.32 3.53 18.08
N HIS A 18 16.12 2.72 17.03
CA HIS A 18 15.69 1.33 17.18
C HIS A 18 16.78 0.31 16.82
N LEU A 19 17.98 0.76 16.45
CA LEU A 19 19.08 -0.07 15.97
C LEU A 19 19.46 -1.18 16.95
N ALA A 20 19.57 -0.87 18.24
CA ALA A 20 19.91 -1.86 19.27
C ALA A 20 18.91 -3.02 19.32
N ASN A 21 17.61 -2.74 19.21
CA ASN A 21 16.57 -3.76 19.21
C ASN A 21 16.59 -4.61 17.94
N ILE A 22 16.85 -3.98 16.79
CA ILE A 22 16.94 -4.66 15.49
C ILE A 22 18.15 -5.61 15.49
N LEU A 23 19.30 -5.16 15.97
CA LEU A 23 20.50 -6.00 16.05
C LEU A 23 20.33 -7.15 17.04
N TYR A 24 19.67 -6.91 18.18
CA TYR A 24 19.36 -7.96 19.15
C TYR A 24 18.49 -9.08 18.55
N LEU A 25 17.51 -8.73 17.71
CA LEU A 25 16.65 -9.70 17.02
C LEU A 25 17.39 -10.55 15.98
N LEU A 26 18.47 -10.01 15.40
CA LEU A 26 19.24 -10.67 14.35
C LEU A 26 20.48 -11.40 14.89
N SER A 27 20.82 -11.17 16.16
CA SER A 27 22.01 -11.73 16.79
C SER A 27 21.82 -13.13 17.34
N GLU A 28 22.90 -13.90 17.32
CA GLU A 28 23.00 -15.24 17.88
C GLU A 28 23.87 -15.22 19.15
N HIS A 29 23.58 -16.13 20.08
CA HIS A 29 24.39 -16.31 21.29
C HIS A 29 25.53 -17.29 21.02
N VAL A 30 26.74 -16.95 21.47
CA VAL A 30 27.87 -17.89 21.44
C VAL A 30 27.88 -18.70 22.74
N GLU A 31 27.76 -20.02 22.64
CA GLU A 31 27.92 -20.91 23.79
C GLU A 31 29.39 -20.88 24.28
N GLY A 32 29.66 -20.24 25.42
CA GLY A 32 30.94 -20.46 26.12
C GLY A 32 31.49 -19.35 27.03
N GLU A 33 31.18 -18.06 26.84
CA GLU A 33 31.78 -16.98 27.67
C GLU A 33 30.83 -15.79 27.93
N SER A 34 30.33 -15.72 29.18
CA SER A 34 29.55 -14.62 29.81
C SER A 34 28.28 -14.14 29.09
N GLU A 35 27.32 -13.60 29.83
CA GLU A 35 25.97 -13.20 29.37
C GLU A 35 25.93 -12.02 28.36
N GLU A 36 27.06 -11.61 27.76
CA GLU A 36 27.15 -10.40 26.91
C GLU A 36 27.85 -10.61 25.55
N SER A 37 28.03 -11.85 25.08
CA SER A 37 28.69 -12.14 23.79
C SER A 37 27.69 -12.42 22.65
N LEU A 38 26.84 -11.42 22.35
CA LEU A 38 25.97 -11.45 21.16
C LEU A 38 26.81 -11.21 19.90
N VAL A 39 26.68 -12.11 18.93
CA VAL A 39 27.38 -12.01 17.64
C VAL A 39 26.39 -12.00 16.49
N LEU A 40 26.78 -11.37 15.39
CA LEU A 40 26.00 -11.27 14.17
C LEU A 40 26.68 -12.08 13.06
N THR A 41 25.93 -12.98 12.45
CA THR A 41 26.38 -13.74 11.28
C THR A 41 26.31 -12.88 10.02
N MET A 42 27.04 -13.27 8.98
CA MET A 42 26.99 -12.58 7.67
C MET A 42 25.56 -12.56 7.10
N GLU A 43 24.81 -13.64 7.28
CA GLU A 43 23.40 -13.73 6.86
C GLU A 43 22.51 -12.77 7.68
N GLY A 44 22.65 -12.74 9.01
CA GLY A 44 21.95 -11.76 9.86
C GLY A 44 22.29 -10.31 9.49
N PHE A 45 23.53 -10.05 9.09
CA PHE A 45 23.96 -8.73 8.63
C PHE A 45 23.36 -8.35 7.27
N GLU A 46 23.32 -9.26 6.29
CA GLU A 46 22.67 -9.00 4.99
C GLU A 46 21.17 -8.71 5.11
N HIS A 47 20.49 -9.27 6.12
CA HIS A 47 19.08 -8.94 6.39
C HIS A 47 18.87 -7.47 6.74
N LEU A 48 19.88 -6.77 7.27
CA LEU A 48 19.82 -5.31 7.47
C LEU A 48 19.75 -4.56 6.13
N GLY A 49 20.21 -5.17 5.03
CA GLY A 49 20.10 -4.62 3.68
C GLY A 49 18.66 -4.42 3.19
N PHE A 50 17.66 -5.06 3.83
CA PHE A 50 16.24 -4.79 3.58
C PHE A 50 15.77 -3.46 4.20
N LEU A 51 16.42 -3.02 5.27
CA LEU A 51 16.09 -1.80 6.00
C LEU A 51 17.03 -0.64 5.64
N ILE A 52 18.27 -0.94 5.24
CA ILE A 52 19.34 0.03 5.01
C ILE A 52 19.91 -0.17 3.61
N GLN A 53 19.71 0.80 2.72
CA GLN A 53 20.37 0.81 1.41
C GLN A 53 21.58 1.75 1.44
N PHE A 54 22.72 1.23 1.00
CA PHE A 54 23.95 1.99 0.84
C PHE A 54 24.18 2.29 -0.65
N GLY A 55 24.35 3.57 -1.00
CA GLY A 55 24.69 4.03 -2.35
C GLY A 55 23.59 4.86 -3.03
N ASP A 56 23.98 5.56 -4.10
CA ASP A 56 23.08 6.37 -4.91
C ASP A 56 22.15 5.48 -5.76
N LYS A 57 20.88 5.87 -5.90
CA LYS A 57 19.84 5.10 -6.58
C LYS A 57 20.08 5.09 -8.09
N GLY A 58 21.01 4.26 -8.55
CA GLY A 58 21.32 4.13 -9.98
C GLY A 58 22.41 3.13 -10.35
N SER A 59 23.39 2.88 -9.47
CA SER A 59 24.36 1.78 -9.65
C SER A 59 23.90 0.56 -8.87
N GLY A 60 23.89 -0.63 -9.48
CA GLY A 60 23.53 -1.88 -8.83
C GLY A 60 24.13 -1.96 -7.42
N GLY A 61 23.27 -2.00 -6.41
CA GLY A 61 23.66 -1.82 -5.01
C GLY A 61 24.75 -2.81 -4.62
N VAL A 62 25.84 -2.29 -4.04
CA VAL A 62 26.86 -3.12 -3.43
C VAL A 62 26.22 -3.81 -2.23
N PRO A 63 26.30 -5.15 -2.09
CA PRO A 63 25.73 -5.85 -0.95
C PRO A 63 26.33 -5.32 0.36
N LEU A 64 25.53 -5.31 1.42
CA LEU A 64 25.88 -4.64 2.67
C LEU A 64 27.16 -5.21 3.28
N SER A 65 27.39 -6.52 3.13
CA SER A 65 28.64 -7.19 3.52
C SER A 65 29.90 -6.66 2.82
N GLN A 66 29.79 -6.16 1.59
CA GLN A 66 30.93 -5.59 0.85
C GLN A 66 31.15 -4.10 1.18
N ALA A 67 30.13 -3.41 1.67
CA ALA A 67 30.24 -2.03 2.15
C ALA A 67 30.84 -1.96 3.58
N ALA A 68 30.74 -3.04 4.34
CA ALA A 68 31.20 -3.12 5.71
C ALA A 68 32.66 -3.62 5.82
N PRO A 69 33.51 -2.98 6.65
CA PRO A 69 34.93 -3.33 6.76
C PRO A 69 35.18 -4.71 7.39
N PHE A 70 34.17 -5.28 8.07
CA PHE A 70 34.28 -6.53 8.82
C PHE A 70 33.94 -7.79 8.01
N PHE A 71 33.24 -7.67 6.87
CA PHE A 71 32.95 -8.79 5.95
C PHE A 71 33.55 -8.63 4.54
N ALA A 72 34.23 -7.50 4.27
CA ALA A 72 34.77 -7.15 2.94
C ALA A 72 35.81 -8.12 2.34
N ASN A 73 36.38 -9.05 3.13
CA ASN A 73 37.41 -10.00 2.71
C ASN A 73 37.00 -11.48 2.88
N SER A 74 35.70 -11.76 3.05
CA SER A 74 35.22 -13.14 3.22
C SER A 74 35.33 -13.93 1.92
N ASP A 75 36.11 -15.02 1.94
CA ASP A 75 36.29 -15.95 0.83
C ASP A 75 34.96 -16.68 0.53
N PRO A 76 34.47 -16.73 -0.72
CA PRO A 76 33.22 -17.41 -1.07
C PRO A 76 33.16 -18.90 -0.68
N ASP A 77 34.30 -19.57 -0.48
CA ASP A 77 34.36 -20.98 -0.07
C ASP A 77 34.50 -21.19 1.46
N MET A 78 34.55 -20.12 2.27
CA MET A 78 34.71 -20.20 3.74
C MET A 78 33.74 -19.27 4.48
N SER A 79 32.91 -19.83 5.38
CA SER A 79 31.94 -19.06 6.16
C SER A 79 32.63 -17.97 6.99
N ALA A 80 32.21 -16.72 6.80
CA ALA A 80 32.75 -15.57 7.52
C ALA A 80 32.60 -15.72 9.04
N ALA A 81 33.62 -15.33 9.80
CA ALA A 81 33.56 -15.36 11.25
C ALA A 81 32.47 -14.41 11.77
N PRO A 82 31.67 -14.82 12.77
CA PRO A 82 30.62 -13.98 13.32
C PRO A 82 31.24 -12.76 14.03
N VAL A 83 30.62 -11.59 13.87
CA VAL A 83 31.16 -10.31 14.34
C VAL A 83 30.40 -9.86 15.59
N PRO A 84 31.06 -9.32 16.63
CA PRO A 84 30.37 -8.83 17.82
C PRO A 84 29.35 -7.74 17.49
N VAL A 85 28.14 -7.85 18.07
CA VAL A 85 27.04 -6.90 17.84
C VAL A 85 27.43 -5.47 18.21
N SER A 86 28.24 -5.28 19.24
CA SER A 86 28.74 -3.96 19.66
C SER A 86 29.52 -3.25 18.55
N GLN A 87 30.37 -3.98 17.82
CA GLN A 87 31.15 -3.41 16.71
C GLN A 87 30.27 -3.04 15.52
N VAL A 88 29.27 -3.87 15.21
CA VAL A 88 28.29 -3.60 14.14
C VAL A 88 27.41 -2.40 14.50
N HIS A 89 26.97 -2.33 15.75
CA HIS A 89 26.15 -1.24 16.27
C HIS A 89 26.88 0.10 16.16
N ASP A 90 28.12 0.19 16.62
CA ASP A 90 28.90 1.43 16.59
C ASP A 90 29.21 1.87 15.15
N TRP A 91 29.53 0.93 14.26
CA TRP A 91 29.75 1.24 12.84
C TRP A 91 28.48 1.75 12.14
N LEU A 92 27.32 1.13 12.40
CA LEU A 92 26.05 1.57 11.83
C LEU A 92 25.64 2.94 12.36
N LEU A 93 25.81 3.21 13.66
CA LEU A 93 25.55 4.54 14.24
C LEU A 93 26.43 5.62 13.58
N GLN A 94 27.72 5.34 13.41
CA GLN A 94 28.65 6.29 12.78
C GLN A 94 28.25 6.56 11.32
N THR A 95 27.86 5.52 10.59
CA THR A 95 27.42 5.65 9.19
C THR A 95 26.14 6.47 9.06
N ILE A 96 25.15 6.19 9.92
CA ILE A 96 23.88 6.92 9.95
C ILE A 96 24.15 8.40 10.27
N ALA A 97 25.01 8.70 11.25
CA ALA A 97 25.40 10.06 11.58
C ALA A 97 26.05 10.79 10.40
N SER A 98 27.03 10.17 9.73
CA SER A 98 27.68 10.77 8.55
C SER A 98 26.74 10.99 7.37
N SER A 99 25.72 10.12 7.22
CA SER A 99 24.70 10.28 6.19
C SER A 99 23.71 11.41 6.51
N LEU A 100 23.30 11.56 7.78
CA LEU A 100 22.49 12.68 8.24
C LEU A 100 23.20 14.03 8.06
N GLU A 101 24.51 14.08 8.31
CA GLU A 101 25.35 15.27 8.05
C GLU A 101 25.40 15.60 6.55
N SER A 102 25.62 14.60 5.68
CA SER A 102 25.63 14.79 4.23
C SER A 102 24.29 15.29 3.67
N ILE A 103 23.17 14.79 4.20
CA ILE A 103 21.82 15.25 3.82
C ILE A 103 21.65 16.73 4.21
N THR A 104 22.11 17.10 5.41
CA THR A 104 22.04 18.48 5.93
C THR A 104 22.87 19.44 5.07
N GLU A 105 24.06 19.03 4.64
CA GLU A 105 24.92 19.82 3.73
C GLU A 105 24.29 20.01 2.34
N LYS A 106 23.68 18.97 1.76
CA LYS A 106 23.00 19.03 0.46
C LYS A 106 21.77 19.94 0.46
N VAL A 107 21.06 20.00 1.59
CA VAL A 107 19.91 20.91 1.78
C VAL A 107 20.39 22.36 1.92
N SER A 108 21.49 22.60 2.64
CA SER A 108 22.06 23.95 2.82
C SER A 108 22.71 24.51 1.56
N ALA A 109 23.30 23.67 0.69
CA ALA A 109 23.95 24.12 -0.55
C ALA A 109 22.97 24.68 -1.59
N LYS A 110 21.65 24.46 -1.43
CA LYS A 110 20.63 24.91 -2.38
C LYS A 110 20.07 26.32 -2.09
N GLU A 111 20.47 26.95 -0.99
CA GLU A 111 19.98 28.29 -0.58
C GLU A 111 20.95 29.45 -0.89
N ASN A 112 22.22 29.18 -1.24
CA ASN A 112 23.18 30.20 -1.66
C ASN A 112 23.59 30.01 -3.14
N GLY A 113 23.09 30.89 -4.02
CA GLY A 113 23.21 30.72 -5.47
C GLY A 113 24.57 31.03 -6.11
N SER A 114 24.80 30.40 -7.29
CA SER A 114 25.25 30.96 -8.58
C SER A 114 26.15 29.97 -9.37
N PRO A 115 26.10 29.94 -10.73
CA PRO A 115 26.50 28.81 -11.56
C PRO A 115 27.95 28.90 -12.09
N SER A 116 28.58 27.74 -12.27
CA SER A 116 29.81 27.50 -13.03
C SER A 116 29.92 25.96 -13.10
N GLY A 117 30.05 25.26 -14.22
CA GLY A 117 30.62 25.63 -15.51
C GLY A 117 31.83 24.74 -15.75
N SER A 118 31.65 23.61 -16.44
CA SER A 118 32.70 23.03 -17.29
C SER A 118 32.12 21.97 -18.23
N ASP A 119 32.15 22.33 -19.51
CA ASP A 119 32.08 21.47 -20.69
C ASP A 119 33.00 20.23 -20.59
N GLN A 120 32.54 19.12 -21.17
CA GLN A 120 33.42 18.22 -21.92
C GLN A 120 32.62 17.41 -22.97
N ASP A 121 32.67 17.96 -24.18
CA ASP A 121 32.74 17.39 -25.53
C ASP A 121 31.96 16.14 -25.99
N ILE A 122 31.35 16.37 -27.15
CA ILE A 122 30.66 15.45 -28.07
C ILE A 122 31.67 14.55 -28.79
N ALA A 123 31.42 13.25 -28.81
CA ALA A 123 31.94 12.34 -29.84
C ALA A 123 30.81 11.46 -30.40
N MET A 124 30.62 11.58 -31.72
CA MET A 124 29.65 10.85 -32.53
C MET A 124 30.12 9.42 -32.81
N ALA A 125 29.23 8.43 -32.71
CA ALA A 125 29.34 7.16 -33.44
C ALA A 125 27.94 6.55 -33.64
N ASP A 126 27.63 6.27 -34.90
CA ASP A 126 26.42 5.66 -35.43
C ASP A 126 26.60 4.13 -35.50
N ALA A 127 25.62 3.35 -35.01
CA ALA A 127 25.36 1.95 -35.38
C ALA A 127 24.16 1.38 -34.61
N SER A 128 23.05 1.12 -35.30
CA SER A 128 21.99 0.16 -34.89
C SER A 128 22.37 -1.27 -35.33
N PRO A 129 21.61 -2.36 -35.04
CA PRO A 129 20.73 -2.72 -33.92
C PRO A 129 21.10 -4.10 -33.31
N SER A 130 20.79 -4.40 -32.04
CA SER A 130 20.61 -5.81 -31.64
C SER A 130 19.65 -6.00 -30.47
N SER A 131 18.75 -6.96 -30.69
CA SER A 131 17.75 -7.45 -29.76
C SER A 131 18.43 -8.20 -28.61
N ALA A 132 18.30 -7.67 -27.39
CA ALA A 132 18.50 -8.44 -26.17
C ALA A 132 17.28 -8.25 -25.29
N LYS A 133 16.49 -9.32 -25.18
CA LYS A 133 15.35 -9.44 -24.26
C LYS A 133 15.83 -9.19 -22.83
N ALA A 134 15.59 -8.00 -22.31
CA ALA A 134 15.64 -7.74 -20.88
C ALA A 134 14.28 -8.15 -20.27
N SER A 135 14.31 -9.15 -19.41
CA SER A 135 13.20 -9.53 -18.53
C SER A 135 12.83 -8.35 -17.60
N PRO A 136 11.55 -8.18 -17.23
CA PRO A 136 11.11 -6.95 -16.60
C PRO A 136 11.59 -6.91 -15.14
N SER A 137 12.55 -6.01 -14.91
CA SER A 137 12.47 -4.88 -13.97
C SER A 137 11.59 -5.12 -12.73
N ALA A 138 12.19 -4.99 -11.54
CA ALA A 138 11.48 -4.84 -10.28
C ALA A 138 10.42 -3.73 -10.44
N ARG A 139 9.15 -4.13 -10.65
CA ARG A 139 8.05 -3.22 -10.94
C ARG A 139 7.76 -2.40 -9.68
N SER A 140 8.24 -1.16 -9.67
CA SER A 140 7.88 -0.18 -8.65
C SER A 140 6.36 0.02 -8.64
N PRO A 141 5.72 0.08 -7.45
CA PRO A 141 4.28 0.31 -7.37
C PRO A 141 3.93 1.67 -7.99
N CYS A 142 2.77 1.74 -8.63
CA CYS A 142 2.27 2.99 -9.16
C CYS A 142 1.66 3.82 -8.01
N PHE A 143 2.08 5.07 -7.88
CA PHE A 143 1.58 5.96 -6.83
C PHE A 143 0.54 6.94 -7.39
N VAL A 144 -0.50 7.19 -6.59
CA VAL A 144 -1.46 8.27 -6.75
C VAL A 144 -1.47 8.99 -5.42
N GLU A 145 -0.86 10.16 -5.35
CA GLU A 145 -0.64 10.86 -4.08
C GLU A 145 -1.08 12.32 -4.18
N GLY A 146 -1.66 12.82 -3.10
CA GLY A 146 -1.93 14.25 -2.93
C GLY A 146 -3.00 14.81 -3.87
N VAL A 147 -3.87 13.95 -4.43
CA VAL A 147 -5.00 14.40 -5.25
C VAL A 147 -5.99 15.14 -4.36
N SER A 148 -6.28 16.38 -4.72
CA SER A 148 -7.15 17.29 -3.97
C SER A 148 -8.18 17.92 -4.89
N LYS A 149 -9.44 17.98 -4.46
CA LYS A 149 -10.53 18.73 -5.14
C LYS A 149 -10.63 18.44 -6.65
N SER A 150 -10.28 17.23 -7.06
CA SER A 150 -10.16 16.85 -8.46
C SER A 150 -10.48 15.38 -8.67
N SER A 151 -10.79 15.02 -9.91
CA SER A 151 -10.99 13.62 -10.31
C SER A 151 -9.73 13.08 -11.00
N TYR A 152 -9.29 11.88 -10.61
CA TYR A 152 -8.10 11.25 -11.18
C TYR A 152 -8.44 9.87 -11.72
N VAL A 153 -7.97 9.55 -12.94
CA VAL A 153 -8.27 8.27 -13.59
C VAL A 153 -7.02 7.59 -14.11
N LYS A 154 -6.94 6.27 -13.90
CA LYS A 154 -5.95 5.37 -14.49
C LYS A 154 -6.62 4.16 -15.11
N GLN A 155 -6.25 3.86 -16.35
CA GLN A 155 -6.67 2.69 -17.10
C GLN A 155 -5.60 1.59 -17.06
N ALA A 156 -5.95 0.39 -17.51
CA ALA A 156 -5.02 -0.74 -17.63
C ALA A 156 -3.77 -0.40 -18.48
N SER A 157 -3.94 0.43 -19.53
CA SER A 157 -2.84 0.90 -20.39
C SER A 157 -1.81 1.75 -19.67
N ASP A 158 -2.23 2.48 -18.62
CA ASP A 158 -1.39 3.46 -17.93
C ASP A 158 -0.52 2.80 -16.86
N LEU A 159 -0.86 1.56 -16.49
CA LEU A 159 -0.26 0.83 -15.40
C LEU A 159 0.76 -0.19 -15.91
N LYS A 160 2.03 0.22 -15.90
CA LYS A 160 3.16 -0.70 -16.12
C LYS A 160 3.38 -1.67 -14.95
N SER A 161 2.89 -1.31 -13.76
CA SER A 161 3.00 -2.12 -12.54
C SER A 161 1.63 -2.61 -12.08
N SER A 162 1.58 -3.86 -11.63
CA SER A 162 0.35 -4.52 -11.17
C SER A 162 0.04 -4.20 -9.71
N SER A 163 0.53 -3.09 -9.17
CA SER A 163 0.28 -2.69 -7.78
C SER A 163 0.16 -1.18 -7.67
N VAL A 164 -0.86 -0.71 -6.96
CA VAL A 164 -1.17 0.71 -6.83
C VAL A 164 -1.22 1.12 -5.36
N LYS A 165 -0.70 2.31 -5.05
CA LYS A 165 -0.85 2.97 -3.76
C LYS A 165 -1.55 4.32 -3.96
N VAL A 166 -2.70 4.50 -3.31
CA VAL A 166 -3.44 5.76 -3.24
C VAL A 166 -3.20 6.36 -1.87
N ILE A 167 -2.56 7.53 -1.80
CA ILE A 167 -2.04 8.10 -0.55
C ILE A 167 -2.48 9.56 -0.42
N ASN A 168 -2.94 9.96 0.77
CA ASN A 168 -3.15 11.37 1.13
C ASN A 168 -4.05 12.15 0.15
N CYS A 169 -5.10 11.51 -0.36
CA CYS A 169 -6.04 12.12 -1.28
C CYS A 169 -7.27 12.64 -0.54
N HIS A 170 -7.74 13.83 -0.89
CA HIS A 170 -8.80 14.52 -0.16
C HIS A 170 -9.79 15.26 -1.07
N ASP A 171 -11.06 15.32 -0.70
CA ASP A 171 -12.13 15.98 -1.49
C ASP A 171 -12.14 15.55 -2.97
N SER A 172 -11.83 14.29 -3.27
CA SER A 172 -11.47 13.83 -4.62
C SER A 172 -12.17 12.55 -5.01
N THR A 173 -12.30 12.32 -6.32
CA THR A 173 -12.82 11.06 -6.86
C THR A 173 -11.76 10.36 -7.70
N ILE A 174 -11.36 9.17 -7.31
CA ILE A 174 -10.24 8.45 -7.90
C ILE A 174 -10.76 7.17 -8.53
N TYR A 175 -10.46 6.97 -9.81
CA TYR A 175 -10.85 5.79 -10.58
C TYR A 175 -9.59 5.07 -11.05
N ILE A 176 -9.39 3.83 -10.63
CA ILE A 176 -8.30 2.98 -11.09
C ILE A 176 -8.92 1.75 -11.73
N LEU A 177 -9.20 1.82 -13.03
CA LEU A 177 -9.95 0.82 -13.78
C LEU A 177 -8.99 -0.14 -14.48
N ALA A 178 -8.33 -1.00 -13.69
CA ALA A 178 -7.29 -1.89 -14.19
C ALA A 178 -7.20 -3.19 -13.38
N PRO A 179 -6.65 -4.26 -13.96
CA PRO A 179 -6.34 -5.49 -13.24
C PRO A 179 -5.10 -5.28 -12.37
N LEU A 180 -5.25 -5.42 -11.06
CA LEU A 180 -4.19 -5.25 -10.07
C LEU A 180 -3.92 -6.56 -9.33
N ARG A 181 -2.68 -6.73 -8.86
CA ARG A 181 -2.32 -7.76 -7.88
C ARG A 181 -2.54 -7.27 -6.46
N TYR A 182 -2.10 -6.05 -6.16
CA TYR A 182 -2.20 -5.45 -4.83
C TYR A 182 -2.64 -3.99 -4.94
N ALA A 183 -3.45 -3.53 -3.99
CA ALA A 183 -3.77 -2.12 -3.85
C ALA A 183 -3.71 -1.68 -2.38
N ILE A 184 -3.21 -0.48 -2.14
CA ILE A 184 -3.18 0.14 -0.80
C ILE A 184 -3.83 1.52 -0.89
N ILE A 185 -4.75 1.81 0.00
CA ILE A 185 -5.35 3.13 0.20
C ILE A 185 -4.94 3.59 1.59
N TYR A 186 -4.31 4.76 1.68
CA TYR A 186 -3.75 5.25 2.94
C TYR A 186 -4.04 6.75 3.13
N GLY A 187 -4.53 7.13 4.30
CA GLY A 187 -4.60 8.55 4.69
C GLY A 187 -5.54 9.38 3.80
N CYS A 188 -6.60 8.80 3.25
CA CYS A 188 -7.54 9.52 2.38
C CYS A 188 -8.74 10.05 3.18
N SER A 189 -9.27 11.22 2.81
CA SER A 189 -10.38 11.88 3.52
C SER A 189 -11.42 12.44 2.56
N ASP A 190 -12.72 12.33 2.85
CA ASP A 190 -13.79 12.92 2.03
C ASP A 190 -13.67 12.56 0.52
N ALA A 191 -13.28 11.32 0.24
CA ALA A 191 -12.94 10.87 -1.11
C ALA A 191 -13.80 9.68 -1.54
N THR A 192 -14.02 9.55 -2.85
CA THR A 192 -14.62 8.35 -3.45
C THR A 192 -13.57 7.64 -4.29
N ILE A 193 -13.24 6.40 -3.95
CA ILE A 193 -12.16 5.64 -4.57
C ILE A 193 -12.74 4.36 -5.17
N VAL A 194 -12.64 4.25 -6.48
CA VAL A 194 -13.09 3.09 -7.26
C VAL A 194 -11.87 2.34 -7.76
N LEU A 195 -11.72 1.09 -7.33
CA LEU A 195 -10.69 0.19 -7.84
C LEU A 195 -11.31 -0.89 -8.74
N GLY A 196 -10.60 -1.21 -9.81
CA GLY A 196 -10.84 -2.38 -10.63
C GLY A 196 -10.50 -3.69 -9.90
N ALA A 197 -10.43 -4.78 -10.65
CA ALA A 197 -10.24 -6.12 -10.10
C ALA A 197 -8.85 -6.29 -9.43
N VAL A 198 -8.81 -6.71 -8.16
CA VAL A 198 -7.56 -6.92 -7.39
C VAL A 198 -7.38 -8.39 -6.96
N GLY A 199 -6.47 -9.10 -7.62
CA GLY A 199 -6.36 -10.56 -7.49
C GLY A 199 -5.81 -11.10 -6.17
N LYS A 200 -4.95 -10.36 -5.44
CA LYS A 200 -4.35 -10.87 -4.20
C LYS A 200 -4.92 -10.24 -2.95
N ALA A 201 -4.69 -8.94 -2.73
CA ALA A 201 -5.16 -8.27 -1.52
C ALA A 201 -5.26 -6.74 -1.70
N VAL A 202 -6.25 -6.16 -1.03
CA VAL A 202 -6.41 -4.72 -0.85
C VAL A 202 -6.25 -4.38 0.64
N ARG A 203 -5.52 -3.29 0.92
CA ARG A 203 -5.39 -2.75 2.29
C ARG A 203 -5.88 -1.31 2.33
N VAL A 204 -6.76 -0.98 3.26
CA VAL A 204 -7.26 0.38 3.48
C VAL A 204 -6.94 0.80 4.90
N GLU A 205 -6.19 1.88 5.06
CA GLU A 205 -5.69 2.32 6.37
C GLU A 205 -5.85 3.83 6.57
N HIS A 206 -6.17 4.24 7.80
CA HIS A 206 -6.18 5.64 8.21
C HIS A 206 -7.05 6.54 7.31
N CYS A 207 -8.21 6.05 6.89
CA CYS A 207 -9.13 6.79 6.02
C CYS A 207 -10.36 7.30 6.79
N GLU A 208 -10.87 8.46 6.41
CA GLU A 208 -11.99 9.13 7.10
C GLU A 208 -13.04 9.63 6.10
N ARG A 209 -14.32 9.30 6.30
CA ARG A 209 -15.43 9.70 5.39
C ARG A 209 -15.15 9.36 3.92
N VAL A 210 -14.60 8.17 3.68
CA VAL A 210 -14.27 7.69 2.32
C VAL A 210 -15.29 6.65 1.86
N HIS A 211 -15.69 6.75 0.59
CA HIS A 211 -16.43 5.70 -0.10
C HIS A 211 -15.47 4.87 -0.94
N VAL A 212 -15.33 3.59 -0.62
CA VAL A 212 -14.37 2.69 -1.29
C VAL A 212 -15.14 1.58 -2.00
N ILE A 213 -15.02 1.53 -3.33
CA ILE A 213 -15.69 0.53 -4.17
C ILE A 213 -14.62 -0.39 -4.77
N ILE A 214 -14.62 -1.67 -4.36
CA ILE A 214 -13.54 -2.60 -4.70
C ILE A 214 -14.04 -4.01 -5.03
N ALA A 215 -13.45 -4.61 -6.05
CA ALA A 215 -13.57 -6.03 -6.36
C ALA A 215 -12.22 -6.70 -6.08
N ALA A 216 -12.14 -7.56 -5.07
CA ALA A 216 -10.86 -8.10 -4.61
C ALA A 216 -10.97 -9.51 -4.06
N LYS A 217 -9.89 -10.29 -4.13
CA LYS A 217 -9.89 -11.63 -3.49
C LYS A 217 -9.91 -11.54 -1.96
N ARG A 218 -9.20 -10.57 -1.39
CA ARG A 218 -9.07 -10.32 0.05
C ARG A 218 -9.03 -8.82 0.31
N VAL A 219 -9.65 -8.38 1.39
CA VAL A 219 -9.57 -6.99 1.86
C VAL A 219 -9.25 -6.96 3.35
N CYS A 220 -8.34 -6.04 3.72
CA CYS A 220 -8.05 -5.69 5.11
C CYS A 220 -8.27 -4.18 5.29
N ILE A 221 -9.07 -3.81 6.28
CA ILE A 221 -9.44 -2.44 6.61
C ILE A 221 -8.97 -2.18 8.04
N ALA A 222 -8.24 -1.09 8.24
CA ALA A 222 -7.76 -0.73 9.56
C ALA A 222 -7.79 0.77 9.83
N ASN A 223 -8.01 1.13 11.10
CA ASN A 223 -7.96 2.52 11.57
C ASN A 223 -8.81 3.48 10.72
N CYS A 224 -9.99 3.04 10.27
CA CYS A 224 -10.87 3.83 9.40
C CYS A 224 -12.08 4.37 10.17
N ARG A 225 -12.58 5.54 9.77
CA ARG A 225 -13.68 6.21 10.45
C ARG A 225 -14.75 6.72 9.49
N GLU A 226 -16.01 6.41 9.78
CA GLU A 226 -17.18 6.90 9.03
C GLU A 226 -17.08 6.58 7.52
N CYS A 227 -16.46 5.44 7.16
CA CYS A 227 -16.27 5.01 5.78
C CYS A 227 -17.33 3.98 5.35
N VAL A 228 -17.65 3.98 4.06
CA VAL A 228 -18.55 3.00 3.44
C VAL A 228 -17.77 2.18 2.41
N PHE A 229 -17.84 0.86 2.54
CA PHE A 229 -17.13 -0.09 1.69
C PHE A 229 -18.11 -0.89 0.84
N PHE A 230 -18.04 -0.73 -0.48
CA PHE A 230 -18.81 -1.52 -1.44
C PHE A 230 -17.91 -2.64 -1.98
N LEU A 231 -18.17 -3.87 -1.54
CA LEU A 231 -17.24 -4.98 -1.63
C LEU A 231 -17.77 -6.09 -2.55
N GLY A 232 -16.91 -6.51 -3.49
CA GLY A 232 -17.04 -7.75 -4.24
C GLY A 232 -15.88 -8.67 -3.88
N VAL A 233 -16.04 -9.51 -2.85
CA VAL A 233 -14.92 -10.26 -2.28
C VAL A 233 -15.16 -11.76 -2.15
N ASN A 234 -14.19 -12.57 -2.57
CA ASN A 234 -14.28 -14.04 -2.46
C ASN A 234 -14.00 -14.56 -1.05
N GLN A 235 -13.29 -13.76 -0.24
CA GLN A 235 -12.99 -14.06 1.15
C GLN A 235 -13.56 -12.97 2.05
N ARG A 236 -13.92 -13.36 3.27
CA ARG A 236 -14.44 -12.44 4.27
C ARG A 236 -13.52 -11.22 4.48
N PRO A 237 -14.07 -10.00 4.52
CA PRO A 237 -13.35 -8.79 4.91
C PRO A 237 -12.75 -8.91 6.31
N LEU A 238 -11.54 -8.37 6.49
CA LEU A 238 -10.90 -8.26 7.80
C LEU A 238 -10.91 -6.81 8.25
N PHE A 239 -11.41 -6.55 9.46
CA PHE A 239 -11.35 -5.25 10.13
C PHE A 239 -10.38 -5.33 11.30
N VAL A 240 -9.36 -4.49 11.34
CA VAL A 240 -8.28 -4.55 12.33
C VAL A 240 -8.06 -3.17 12.94
N GLY A 241 -7.73 -3.09 14.23
CA GLY A 241 -7.43 -1.81 14.86
C GLY A 241 -8.68 -0.99 15.21
N ASP A 242 -8.52 0.32 15.31
CA ASP A 242 -9.54 1.23 15.83
C ASP A 242 -10.46 1.73 14.70
N ASN A 243 -11.57 1.03 14.49
CA ASN A 243 -12.53 1.34 13.44
C ASN A 243 -13.82 1.89 14.05
N HIS A 244 -14.34 2.99 13.50
CA HIS A 244 -15.52 3.64 14.04
C HIS A 244 -16.57 3.92 12.96
N LYS A 245 -17.83 3.54 13.20
CA LYS A 245 -18.95 3.77 12.27
C LYS A 245 -18.68 3.31 10.83
N LEU A 246 -18.14 2.12 10.65
CA LEU A 246 -17.90 1.55 9.33
C LEU A 246 -19.16 0.87 8.77
N GLN A 247 -19.38 1.06 7.47
CA GLN A 247 -20.47 0.42 6.75
C GLN A 247 -19.93 -0.48 5.63
N VAL A 248 -20.54 -1.65 5.46
CA VAL A 248 -20.27 -2.58 4.36
C VAL A 248 -21.51 -2.79 3.51
N ALA A 249 -21.30 -2.87 2.21
CA ALA A 249 -22.34 -3.06 1.21
C ALA A 249 -21.84 -3.98 0.10
N PRO A 250 -22.75 -4.64 -0.64
CA PRO A 250 -22.36 -5.37 -1.83
C PRO A 250 -21.82 -4.41 -2.90
N TYR A 251 -20.91 -4.91 -3.75
CA TYR A 251 -20.40 -4.18 -4.91
C TYR A 251 -21.55 -3.66 -5.78
N ASN A 252 -21.50 -2.38 -6.16
CA ASN A 252 -22.63 -1.64 -6.74
C ASN A 252 -22.30 -0.89 -8.04
N THR A 253 -21.19 -1.23 -8.71
CA THR A 253 -20.74 -0.56 -9.94
C THR A 253 -20.33 -1.59 -10.98
N TYR A 254 -20.13 -1.16 -12.21
CA TYR A 254 -19.40 -1.92 -13.22
C TYR A 254 -18.75 -0.95 -14.21
N TYR A 255 -17.74 -1.44 -14.93
CA TYR A 255 -17.18 -0.78 -16.11
C TYR A 255 -17.02 -1.85 -17.20
N SER A 256 -16.95 -1.42 -18.46
CA SER A 256 -17.05 -2.31 -19.63
C SER A 256 -16.03 -3.46 -19.65
N GLN A 257 -14.81 -3.24 -19.14
CA GLN A 257 -13.73 -4.23 -19.08
C GLN A 257 -13.67 -5.04 -17.76
N LEU A 258 -14.65 -4.89 -16.86
CA LEU A 258 -14.59 -5.47 -15.51
C LEU A 258 -14.50 -7.00 -15.53
N GLU A 259 -15.34 -7.70 -16.30
CA GLU A 259 -15.35 -9.17 -16.34
C GLU A 259 -14.02 -9.77 -16.82
N GLU A 260 -13.39 -9.13 -17.81
CA GLU A 260 -12.08 -9.53 -18.30
C GLU A 260 -11.03 -9.36 -17.21
N HIS A 261 -11.01 -8.20 -16.54
CA HIS A 261 -10.09 -7.93 -15.44
C HIS A 261 -10.32 -8.92 -14.28
N LEU A 262 -11.56 -9.26 -13.93
CA LEU A 262 -11.89 -10.26 -12.90
C LEU A 262 -11.34 -11.64 -13.26
N THR A 263 -11.50 -12.05 -14.51
CA THR A 263 -11.02 -13.34 -15.02
C THR A 263 -9.48 -13.38 -15.03
N GLU A 264 -8.83 -12.30 -15.46
CA GLU A 264 -7.37 -12.18 -15.49
C GLU A 264 -6.76 -12.32 -14.09
N VAL A 265 -7.35 -11.67 -13.09
CA VAL A 265 -6.82 -11.71 -11.72
C VAL A 265 -7.32 -12.89 -10.89
N GLY A 266 -8.25 -13.69 -11.44
CA GLY A 266 -8.79 -14.90 -10.81
C GLY A 266 -9.79 -14.66 -9.69
N ILE A 267 -10.61 -13.60 -9.82
CA ILE A 267 -11.76 -13.33 -8.95
C ILE A 267 -12.99 -14.01 -9.55
N VAL A 268 -13.67 -14.82 -8.75
CA VAL A 268 -14.91 -15.49 -9.16
C VAL A 268 -16.10 -14.62 -8.74
N SER A 269 -16.85 -14.09 -9.71
CA SER A 269 -17.96 -13.16 -9.47
C SER A 269 -19.15 -13.79 -8.72
N THR A 270 -19.35 -15.11 -8.82
CA THR A 270 -20.44 -15.83 -8.14
C THR A 270 -20.24 -15.96 -6.63
N ILE A 271 -19.02 -15.77 -6.14
CA ILE A 271 -18.69 -15.87 -4.71
C ILE A 271 -18.48 -14.45 -4.18
N ASN A 272 -19.42 -13.98 -3.37
CA ASN A 272 -19.32 -12.68 -2.70
C ASN A 272 -19.63 -12.82 -1.20
N ARG A 273 -18.61 -12.70 -0.34
CA ARG A 273 -18.68 -12.87 1.13
C ARG A 273 -18.49 -11.54 1.84
N TRP A 274 -19.05 -10.48 1.29
CA TRP A 274 -18.92 -9.11 1.79
C TRP A 274 -19.58 -8.92 3.16
N ASP A 275 -20.62 -9.71 3.45
CA ASP A 275 -21.44 -9.72 4.66
C ASP A 275 -20.79 -10.49 5.83
N GLU A 276 -19.81 -11.35 5.55
CA GLU A 276 -19.12 -12.16 6.56
C GLU A 276 -17.91 -11.43 7.20
N ALA A 277 -18.03 -10.14 7.50
CA ALA A 277 -16.95 -9.32 8.06
C ALA A 277 -16.39 -9.88 9.38
N LEU A 278 -15.06 -10.03 9.47
CA LEU A 278 -14.36 -10.46 10.68
C LEU A 278 -13.59 -9.29 11.29
N SER A 279 -13.99 -8.84 12.47
CA SER A 279 -13.28 -7.84 13.28
C SER A 279 -12.27 -8.50 14.21
N ILE A 280 -11.02 -8.05 14.14
CA ILE A 280 -9.91 -8.43 15.04
C ILE A 280 -9.63 -7.20 15.90
N SER A 281 -10.16 -7.19 17.11
CA SER A 281 -9.85 -6.15 18.10
C SER A 281 -8.39 -6.26 18.52
N VAL A 282 -7.71 -5.12 18.66
CA VAL A 282 -6.44 -5.09 19.40
C VAL A 282 -6.78 -5.39 20.84
N ILE A 283 -6.46 -6.60 21.28
CA ILE A 283 -6.45 -6.95 22.70
C ILE A 283 -5.31 -6.12 23.28
N ASP A 284 -5.64 -5.12 24.11
CA ASP A 284 -4.64 -4.37 24.85
C ASP A 284 -3.91 -5.37 25.78
N PRO A 285 -2.60 -5.63 25.59
CA PRO A 285 -1.84 -6.53 26.46
C PRO A 285 -1.73 -6.00 27.89
N HIS A 286 -2.00 -4.71 28.11
CA HIS A 286 -2.00 -4.05 29.41
C HIS A 286 -3.37 -4.01 30.09
N ASP A 287 -4.44 -4.48 29.44
CA ASP A 287 -5.75 -4.65 30.08
C ASP A 287 -5.80 -5.98 30.85
N SER A 288 -4.86 -6.09 31.79
CA SER A 288 -4.84 -7.15 32.80
C SER A 288 -5.76 -6.72 33.94
N LEU A 289 -6.93 -7.37 34.00
CA LEU A 289 -7.93 -7.34 35.08
C LEU A 289 -9.00 -6.24 34.94
N SER A 290 -10.14 -6.67 34.43
CA SER A 290 -11.45 -6.04 34.62
C SER A 290 -11.70 -5.68 36.09
N HIS A 291 -11.62 -4.39 36.40
CA HIS A 291 -12.16 -3.84 37.64
C HIS A 291 -13.69 -3.64 37.50
N PRO A 292 -14.51 -3.98 38.50
CA PRO A 292 -15.98 -3.98 38.41
C PRO A 292 -16.62 -2.59 38.58
N ALA A 293 -15.85 -1.50 38.49
CA ALA A 293 -16.35 -0.13 38.60
C ALA A 293 -16.23 0.53 37.23
N GLY A 294 -17.35 0.60 36.53
CA GLY A 294 -17.40 0.73 35.08
C GLY A 294 -16.79 1.99 34.48
N VAL A 295 -16.27 1.82 33.26
CA VAL A 295 -16.45 2.75 32.14
C VAL A 295 -16.34 1.93 30.85
N SER A 296 -17.41 2.00 30.04
CA SER A 296 -17.55 1.62 28.62
C SER A 296 -16.73 0.45 28.08
N ASP A 297 -17.44 -0.64 27.76
CA ASP A 297 -17.05 -1.62 26.75
C ASP A 297 -16.54 -0.90 25.49
N THR A 298 -15.23 -0.77 25.31
CA THR A 298 -14.62 -0.53 23.99
C THR A 298 -14.69 -1.84 23.20
N GLN A 299 -15.92 -2.31 22.95
CA GLN A 299 -16.16 -3.26 21.86
C GLN A 299 -15.65 -2.60 20.60
N SER A 300 -14.66 -3.21 19.96
CA SER A 300 -14.34 -2.92 18.56
C SER A 300 -15.65 -2.98 17.77
N GLU A 301 -16.18 -1.83 17.36
CA GLU A 301 -17.43 -1.76 16.61
C GLU A 301 -17.26 -2.58 15.32
N SER A 302 -18.00 -3.68 15.22
CA SER A 302 -18.06 -4.46 13.99
C SER A 302 -18.71 -3.62 12.89
N ALA A 303 -18.17 -3.67 11.67
CA ALA A 303 -18.76 -2.95 10.55
C ALA A 303 -20.23 -3.36 10.36
N THR A 304 -21.10 -2.36 10.21
CA THR A 304 -22.54 -2.55 10.02
C THR A 304 -22.88 -2.70 8.54
N CYS A 305 -23.88 -3.51 8.18
CA CYS A 305 -24.36 -3.54 6.80
C CYS A 305 -25.09 -2.24 6.45
N LEU A 306 -24.82 -1.69 5.27
CA LEU A 306 -25.53 -0.53 4.72
C LEU A 306 -27.01 -0.89 4.52
N ASP A 307 -27.91 0.04 4.84
CA ASP A 307 -29.34 -0.13 4.61
C ASP A 307 -29.63 -0.40 3.11
N PRO A 308 -30.38 -1.45 2.76
CA PRO A 308 -30.78 -1.72 1.39
C PRO A 308 -31.44 -0.55 0.67
N ASP A 309 -32.15 0.33 1.38
CA ASP A 309 -32.81 1.50 0.78
C ASP A 309 -31.80 2.59 0.37
N GLN A 310 -30.60 2.58 0.96
CA GLN A 310 -29.53 3.53 0.66
C GLN A 310 -28.58 3.04 -0.45
N LEU A 311 -28.66 1.76 -0.84
CA LEU A 311 -27.82 1.21 -1.90
C LEU A 311 -28.27 1.75 -3.26
N THR A 312 -27.45 2.62 -3.85
CA THR A 312 -27.61 3.12 -5.22
C THR A 312 -26.48 2.61 -6.10
N ASN A 313 -26.77 2.29 -7.36
CA ASN A 313 -25.74 1.91 -8.32
C ASN A 313 -24.81 3.10 -8.57
N PHE A 314 -23.52 2.89 -8.39
CA PHE A 314 -22.52 3.92 -8.67
C PHE A 314 -22.21 3.89 -10.17
N LEU A 315 -22.35 5.04 -10.83
CA LEU A 315 -22.11 5.18 -12.26
C LEU A 315 -20.69 5.72 -12.48
N ILE A 316 -19.86 4.92 -13.15
CA ILE A 316 -18.55 5.38 -13.62
C ILE A 316 -18.79 6.20 -14.89
N PRO A 317 -18.36 7.47 -14.96
CA PRO A 317 -18.59 8.29 -16.13
C PRO A 317 -17.97 7.74 -17.43
N ASN A 318 -18.69 7.84 -18.56
CA ASN A 318 -18.27 7.20 -19.82
C ASN A 318 -17.20 7.96 -20.63
N TRP A 319 -16.71 9.11 -20.15
CA TRP A 319 -15.70 9.91 -20.86
C TRP A 319 -14.29 9.27 -20.87
N PHE A 320 -14.15 8.09 -20.26
CA PHE A 320 -12.89 7.34 -20.16
C PHE A 320 -12.80 6.14 -21.12
N GLU A 321 -13.89 5.80 -21.82
CA GLU A 321 -13.92 4.65 -22.73
C GLU A 321 -13.29 5.01 -24.08
N ASN A 322 -11.99 4.71 -24.22
CA ASN A 322 -11.38 4.62 -25.55
C ASN A 322 -11.91 3.34 -26.22
N GLU A 323 -12.82 3.46 -27.21
CA GLU A 323 -13.25 2.51 -28.27
C GLU A 323 -13.07 0.99 -28.05
N SER A 324 -13.08 0.50 -26.82
CA SER A 324 -12.97 -0.91 -26.49
C SER A 324 -14.36 -1.33 -26.04
N THR A 325 -14.98 -2.13 -26.89
CA THR A 325 -16.27 -2.77 -26.66
C THR A 325 -16.12 -3.80 -25.55
N GLY A 326 -16.02 -3.34 -24.30
CA GLY A 326 -15.98 -4.23 -23.16
C GLY A 326 -17.27 -5.03 -23.05
N SER A 327 -17.12 -6.29 -22.65
CA SER A 327 -18.19 -7.28 -22.63
C SER A 327 -19.21 -7.05 -21.50
N THR A 328 -18.84 -6.32 -20.45
CA THR A 328 -19.65 -6.19 -19.23
C THR A 328 -20.77 -5.17 -19.40
N LYS A 329 -22.01 -5.66 -19.37
CA LYS A 329 -23.24 -4.85 -19.53
C LYS A 329 -23.91 -4.49 -18.21
N ASP A 330 -23.70 -5.31 -17.19
CA ASP A 330 -24.31 -5.21 -15.87
C ASP A 330 -23.29 -5.60 -14.79
N ASN A 331 -23.62 -5.34 -13.53
CA ASN A 331 -22.78 -5.73 -12.39
C ASN A 331 -22.65 -7.26 -12.32
N PRO A 332 -21.42 -7.82 -12.42
CA PRO A 332 -21.22 -9.27 -12.46
C PRO A 332 -21.40 -9.94 -11.09
N PHE A 333 -21.44 -9.18 -10.00
CA PHE A 333 -21.63 -9.72 -8.65
C PHE A 333 -23.13 -9.85 -8.33
N PRO A 334 -23.62 -11.03 -7.91
CA PRO A 334 -25.01 -11.20 -7.53
C PRO A 334 -25.30 -10.39 -6.26
N LEU A 335 -26.33 -9.56 -6.33
CA LEU A 335 -26.84 -8.81 -5.18
C LEU A 335 -27.79 -9.70 -4.37
N PRO A 336 -27.76 -9.65 -3.02
CA PRO A 336 -28.74 -10.37 -2.20
C PRO A 336 -30.17 -9.86 -2.39
N ASP A 337 -31.14 -10.75 -2.17
CA ASP A 337 -32.56 -10.50 -2.47
C ASP A 337 -33.12 -9.22 -1.83
N ALA A 338 -32.68 -8.88 -0.62
CA ALA A 338 -33.08 -7.65 0.07
C ALA A 338 -32.67 -6.38 -0.69
N TYR A 339 -31.43 -6.34 -1.18
CA TYR A 339 -30.91 -5.22 -1.97
C TYR A 339 -31.53 -5.18 -3.37
N MET A 340 -31.74 -6.34 -4.00
CA MET A 340 -32.43 -6.44 -5.30
C MET A 340 -33.86 -5.92 -5.23
N THR A 341 -34.61 -6.31 -4.19
CA THR A 341 -36.01 -5.89 -4.00
C THR A 341 -36.09 -4.38 -3.73
N SER A 342 -35.17 -3.84 -2.94
CA SER A 342 -35.06 -2.40 -2.70
C SER A 342 -34.74 -1.63 -3.99
N GLN A 343 -33.75 -2.09 -4.77
CA GLN A 343 -33.42 -1.45 -6.05
C GLN A 343 -34.62 -1.47 -7.01
N GLN A 344 -35.32 -2.60 -7.14
CA GLN A 344 -36.51 -2.68 -7.97
C GLN A 344 -37.64 -1.78 -7.48
N ARG A 345 -37.84 -1.69 -6.15
CA ARG A 345 -38.80 -0.76 -5.57
C ARG A 345 -38.45 0.70 -5.90
N ASN A 346 -37.19 1.08 -5.76
CA ASN A 346 -36.73 2.44 -6.05
C ASN A 346 -36.84 2.77 -7.55
N VAL A 347 -36.47 1.84 -8.44
CA VAL A 347 -36.63 2.02 -9.89
C VAL A 347 -38.10 2.13 -10.26
N ASN A 348 -38.97 1.27 -9.72
CA ASN A 348 -40.41 1.34 -9.96
C ASN A 348 -41.04 2.63 -9.40
N ALA A 349 -40.57 3.11 -8.25
CA ALA A 349 -41.02 4.38 -7.68
C ALA A 349 -40.57 5.58 -8.53
N LEU A 350 -39.38 5.51 -9.14
CA LEU A 350 -38.90 6.53 -10.07
C LEU A 350 -39.70 6.51 -11.39
N SER A 351 -40.03 5.34 -11.94
CA SER A 351 -40.82 5.25 -13.17
C SER A 351 -42.28 5.69 -12.99
N LEU A 352 -42.90 5.39 -11.84
CA LEU A 352 -44.26 5.85 -11.52
C LEU A 352 -44.35 7.38 -11.41
N ASN A 353 -43.27 8.06 -11.02
CA ASN A 353 -43.23 9.51 -10.94
C ASN A 353 -43.02 10.20 -12.31
N GLU A 354 -42.58 9.46 -13.33
CA GLU A 354 -42.45 9.98 -14.71
C GLU A 354 -43.78 9.91 -15.49
N ASP A 355 -44.61 8.90 -15.22
CA ASP A 355 -45.92 8.74 -15.86
C ASP A 355 -46.99 9.74 -15.36
N ASP A 356 -46.83 10.29 -14.15
CA ASP A 356 -47.72 11.33 -13.59
C ASP A 356 -47.39 12.76 -14.09
N LYS A 357 -46.45 12.90 -15.03
CA LYS A 357 -46.01 14.19 -15.60
C LYS A 357 -46.38 14.40 -17.08
N LEU A 358 -47.22 13.54 -17.66
CA LEU A 358 -47.67 13.63 -19.05
C LEU A 358 -49.12 14.09 -19.20
#